data_AF-A0A2G4DXB8-F1
#
_entry.id   AF-A0A2G4DXB8-F1
#
_cell.length_a   1.000
_cell.length_b   1.000
_cell.length_c   1.000
_cell.angle_alpha   90.00
_cell.angle_beta   90.00
_cell.angle_gamma   90.00
#
_symmetry.space_group_name_H-M   'P 1'
#
loop_
_entity.id
_entity.type
_entity.pdbx_description
1 polymer ?
#
loop_
_entity_poly.entity_id
_entity_poly.type
_entity_poly.pdbx_seq_one_letter_code
_entity_poly.pdbx_strand_id
1 'polypeptide(L)'
;ASRFDLAYNAAHALALAALRLKGYRSDRRYLVFQCLPHTLNLDKVRVRLFALCHERRNLAEYEGYMDIDDALLAELLTSTEALRGLLASEMAAHG
;
A
#
# COMPACT_ATOMS: atom_id res chain seq x y z
N ALA A 1 4.34 9.87 15.53
CA ALA A 1 4.28 8.64 14.72
C ALA A 1 2.94 7.95 14.98
N SER A 2 1.84 8.27 14.25
CA SER A 2 0.50 8.01 14.82
C SER A 2 -0.57 7.38 13.91
N ARG A 3 -0.80 7.85 12.68
CA ARG A 3 -1.88 7.29 11.81
C ARG A 3 -1.42 6.94 10.40
N PHE A 4 -0.61 7.81 9.80
CA PHE A 4 -0.06 7.60 8.47
C PHE A 4 0.82 6.34 8.40
N ASP A 5 1.76 6.18 9.34
CA ASP A 5 2.60 4.97 9.40
C ASP A 5 1.78 3.69 9.56
N LEU A 6 0.71 3.72 10.37
CA LEU A 6 -0.17 2.55 10.55
C LEU A 6 -0.90 2.21 9.25
N ALA A 7 -1.50 3.21 8.60
CA ALA A 7 -2.20 3.01 7.33
C ALA A 7 -1.24 2.53 6.23
N TYR A 8 -0.07 3.13 6.13
CA TYR A 8 0.97 2.73 5.16
C TYR A 8 1.43 1.29 5.39
N ASN A 9 1.73 0.91 6.65
CA ASN A 9 2.18 -0.44 6.96
C ASN A 9 1.06 -1.47 6.71
N ALA A 10 -0.21 -1.11 6.96
CA ALA A 10 -1.35 -1.95 6.60
C ALA A 10 -1.45 -2.13 5.09
N ALA A 11 -1.35 -1.06 4.30
CA ALA A 11 -1.34 -1.13 2.84
C ALA A 11 -0.21 -2.04 2.32
N HIS A 12 0.99 -1.91 2.89
CA HIS A 12 2.12 -2.73 2.51
C HIS A 12 1.91 -4.21 2.87
N ALA A 13 1.34 -4.52 4.04
CA ALA A 13 1.04 -5.89 4.44
C ALA A 13 -0.01 -6.55 3.53
N LEU A 14 -1.06 -5.81 3.16
CA LEU A 14 -2.08 -6.26 2.20
C LEU A 14 -1.47 -6.52 0.82
N ALA A 15 -0.61 -5.62 0.35
CA ALA A 15 0.07 -5.79 -0.93
C ALA A 15 1.01 -7.01 -0.93
N LEU A 16 1.75 -7.24 0.16
CA LEU A 16 2.54 -8.46 0.32
C LEU A 16 1.68 -9.73 0.29
N ALA A 17 0.52 -9.71 0.94
CA ALA A 17 -0.41 -10.84 0.92
C ALA A 17 -0.90 -11.13 -0.51
N ALA A 18 -1.20 -10.08 -1.28
CA ALA A 18 -1.58 -10.21 -2.69
C ALA A 18 -0.47 -10.82 -3.55
N LEU A 19 0.79 -10.40 -3.37
CA LEU A 19 1.93 -11.00 -4.07
C LEU A 19 2.06 -12.49 -3.72
N ARG A 20 1.97 -12.82 -2.43
CA ARG A 20 2.08 -14.21 -1.95
C ARG A 20 0.97 -15.10 -2.46
N LEU A 21 -0.25 -14.59 -2.56
CA LEU A 21 -1.40 -15.31 -3.15
C LEU A 21 -1.13 -15.70 -4.60
N LYS A 22 -0.34 -14.91 -5.33
CA LYS A 22 0.10 -15.19 -6.71
C LYS A 22 1.45 -15.92 -6.80
N GLY A 23 2.01 -16.39 -5.68
CA GLY A 23 3.29 -17.10 -5.64
C GLY A 23 4.53 -16.22 -5.73
N TYR A 24 4.37 -14.89 -5.75
CA TYR A 24 5.49 -13.94 -5.80
C TYR A 24 6.01 -13.57 -4.40
N ARG A 25 7.28 -13.14 -4.33
CA ARG A 25 7.93 -12.67 -3.10
C ARG A 25 8.81 -11.46 -3.40
N SER A 26 8.82 -10.47 -2.50
CA SER A 26 9.71 -9.32 -2.53
C SER A 26 9.88 -8.78 -1.11
N ASP A 27 11.06 -8.28 -0.79
CA ASP A 27 11.39 -7.54 0.42
C ASP A 27 11.41 -6.01 0.19
N ARG A 28 11.36 -5.56 -1.07
CA ARG A 28 11.40 -4.14 -1.44
C ARG A 28 9.99 -3.56 -1.48
N ARG A 29 9.63 -2.75 -0.48
CA ARG A 29 8.28 -2.15 -0.32
C ARG A 29 7.79 -1.43 -1.57
N TYR A 30 8.66 -0.65 -2.21
CA TYR A 30 8.33 0.06 -3.44
C TYR A 30 7.91 -0.89 -4.57
N LEU A 31 8.66 -1.98 -4.78
CA LEU A 31 8.34 -2.99 -5.79
C LEU A 31 7.03 -3.72 -5.47
N VAL A 32 6.76 -3.98 -4.18
CA VAL A 32 5.52 -4.62 -3.75
C VAL A 32 4.29 -3.85 -4.25
N PHE A 33 4.29 -2.51 -4.14
CA PHE A 33 3.19 -1.69 -4.67
C PHE A 33 3.13 -1.69 -6.21
N GLN A 34 4.28 -1.66 -6.89
CA GLN A 34 4.33 -1.69 -8.36
C GLN A 34 3.79 -2.99 -8.97
N CYS A 35 3.82 -4.09 -8.22
CA CYS A 35 3.30 -5.38 -8.68
C CYS A 35 1.77 -5.50 -8.57
N LEU A 36 1.08 -4.60 -7.85
CA LEU A 36 -0.37 -4.69 -7.62
C LEU A 36 -1.25 -4.72 -8.90
N PRO A 37 -0.91 -4.02 -10.01
CA PRO A 37 -1.62 -4.18 -11.27
C PRO A 37 -1.53 -5.60 -11.85
N HIS A 38 -0.46 -6.33 -11.53
CA HIS A 38 -0.23 -7.68 -12.02
C HIS A 38 -0.79 -8.76 -11.09
N THR A 39 -1.12 -8.41 -9.83
CA THR A 39 -1.67 -9.37 -8.86
C THR A 39 -3.16 -9.20 -8.61
N LEU A 40 -3.63 -7.97 -8.38
CA LEU A 40 -5.04 -7.66 -8.07
C LEU A 40 -5.69 -6.75 -9.11
N ASN A 41 -5.04 -6.53 -10.25
CA ASN A 41 -5.48 -5.59 -11.28
C ASN A 41 -5.77 -4.18 -10.71
N LEU A 42 -5.00 -3.77 -9.69
CA LEU A 42 -5.15 -2.45 -9.08
C LEU A 42 -4.80 -1.37 -10.10
N ASP A 43 -5.59 -0.30 -10.13
CA ASP A 43 -5.37 0.80 -11.05
C ASP A 43 -4.05 1.56 -10.76
N LYS A 44 -3.51 2.18 -11.81
CA LYS A 44 -2.23 2.90 -11.74
C LYS A 44 -2.27 4.14 -10.85
N VAL A 45 -3.44 4.73 -10.59
CA VAL A 45 -3.56 5.92 -9.74
C VAL A 45 -3.29 5.53 -8.29
N ARG A 46 -3.94 4.46 -7.80
CA ARG A 46 -3.69 3.94 -6.44
C ARG A 46 -2.24 3.45 -6.26
N VAL A 47 -1.64 2.84 -7.28
CA VAL A 47 -0.22 2.46 -7.23
C VAL A 47 0.69 3.68 -7.06
N ARG A 48 0.44 4.75 -7.81
CA ARG A 48 1.19 6.01 -7.69
C ARG A 48 1.01 6.65 -6.32
N LEU A 49 -0.21 6.60 -5.76
CA LEU A 49 -0.48 7.08 -4.41
C LEU A 49 0.35 6.32 -3.35
N PHE A 50 0.41 4.99 -3.41
CA PHE A 50 1.22 4.21 -2.48
C PHE A 50 2.73 4.48 -2.64
N ALA A 51 3.20 4.71 -3.86
CA ALA A 51 4.57 5.14 -4.13
C ALA A 51 4.88 6.50 -3.50
N LEU A 52 4.00 7.50 -3.68
CA LEU A 52 4.13 8.80 -3.03
C LEU A 52 4.15 8.66 -1.50
N CYS A 53 3.28 7.82 -0.94
CA CYS A 53 3.26 7.59 0.52
C CYS A 53 4.56 6.94 1.02
N HIS A 54 5.17 6.06 0.22
CA HIS A 54 6.47 5.48 0.53
C HIS A 54 7.57 6.53 0.57
N GLU A 55 7.62 7.42 -0.42
CA GLU A 55 8.60 8.53 -0.47
C GLU A 55 8.44 9.47 0.73
N ARG A 56 7.21 9.87 1.06
CA ARG A 56 6.91 10.73 2.21
C ARG A 56 7.31 10.10 3.54
N ARG A 57 7.03 8.80 3.71
CA ARG A 57 7.47 8.06 4.89
C ARG A 57 8.99 8.07 5.00
N ASN A 58 9.70 7.74 3.92
CA ASN A 58 11.16 7.69 3.94
C ASN A 58 11.72 9.07 4.32
N LEU A 59 11.24 10.15 3.69
CA LEU A 59 11.67 11.52 4.02
C LEU A 59 11.46 11.86 5.50
N ALA A 60 10.32 11.50 6.08
CA ALA A 60 10.04 11.75 7.47
C ALA A 60 10.92 10.94 8.44
N GLU A 61 11.30 9.71 8.08
CA GLU A 61 12.28 8.92 8.83
C GLU A 61 13.67 9.59 8.82
N TYR A 62 14.03 10.29 7.73
CA TYR A 62 15.31 11.00 7.60
C TYR A 62 15.33 12.39 8.25
N GLU A 63 14.25 13.18 8.11
CA GLU A 63 14.21 14.58 8.55
C GLU A 63 13.60 14.76 9.95
N GLY A 64 13.02 13.72 10.55
CA GLY A 64 12.51 13.72 11.92
C GLY A 64 11.21 14.53 12.13
N TYR A 65 10.71 15.20 11.09
CA TYR A 65 9.44 15.92 11.08
C TYR A 65 8.57 15.42 9.94
N MET A 66 7.35 14.98 10.27
CA MET A 66 6.37 14.52 9.29
C MET A 66 5.26 15.56 9.21
N ASP A 67 5.34 16.47 8.24
CA ASP A 67 4.20 17.31 7.88
C ASP A 67 3.24 16.44 7.05
N ILE A 68 2.34 15.75 7.74
CA ILE A 68 1.37 14.86 7.10
C ILE A 68 0.24 15.73 6.57
N ASP A 69 0.13 15.80 5.26
CA ASP A 69 -1.04 16.33 4.59
C ASP A 69 -2.27 15.46 4.94
N ASP A 70 -3.24 16.03 5.64
CA ASP A 70 -4.48 15.35 6.03
C ASP A 70 -5.24 14.80 4.82
N ALA A 71 -5.15 15.46 3.65
CA ALA A 71 -5.73 14.96 2.42
C ALA A 71 -5.02 13.68 1.95
N LEU A 72 -3.69 13.66 1.99
CA LEU A 72 -2.91 12.47 1.66
C LEU A 72 -3.21 11.31 2.61
N LEU A 73 -3.36 11.57 3.91
CA LEU A 73 -3.77 10.56 4.88
C LEU A 73 -5.16 9.99 4.56
N ALA A 74 -6.13 10.85 4.21
CA ALA A 74 -7.47 10.41 3.84
C ALA A 74 -7.47 9.55 2.56
N GLU A 75 -6.69 9.93 1.55
CA GLU A 75 -6.52 9.15 0.33
C GLU A 75 -5.83 7.80 0.59
N LEU A 76 -4.80 7.78 1.44
CA LEU A 76 -4.11 6.57 1.85
C LEU A 76 -5.07 5.60 2.55
N LEU A 77 -5.88 6.08 3.50
CA LEU A 77 -6.87 5.25 4.20
C LEU A 77 -7.91 4.68 3.22
N THR A 78 -8.47 5.53 2.36
CA THR A 78 -9.47 5.11 1.35
C THR A 78 -8.89 4.07 0.39
N SER A 79 -7.66 4.26 -0.08
CA SER A 79 -7.01 3.33 -1.01
C SER A 79 -6.60 2.02 -0.33
N THR A 80 -6.21 2.08 0.95
CA THR A 80 -5.89 0.89 1.76
C THR A 80 -7.15 0.03 1.95
N GLU A 81 -8.29 0.66 2.20
CA GLU A 81 -9.56 -0.04 2.35
C GLU A 81 -10.03 -0.68 1.03
N ALA A 82 -9.87 0.03 -0.09
CA ALA A 82 -10.14 -0.54 -1.41
C ALA A 82 -9.24 -1.75 -1.71
N LEU A 83 -7.94 -1.67 -1.37
CA LEU A 83 -7.00 -2.77 -1.52
C LEU A 83 -7.39 -3.98 -0.65
N ARG A 84 -7.84 -3.74 0.59
CA ARG A 84 -8.36 -4.79 1.49
C ARG A 84 -9.54 -5.51 0.87
N GLY A 85 -10.49 -4.78 0.30
CA GLY A 85 -11.66 -5.33 -0.39
C GLY A 85 -11.27 -6.20 -1.59
N LEU A 86 -10.37 -5.70 -2.44
CA LEU A 86 -9.86 -6.45 -3.60
C LEU A 86 -9.18 -7.76 -3.20
N LEU A 87 -8.31 -7.70 -2.17
CA LEU A 87 -7.64 -8.89 -1.68
C LEU A 87 -8.64 -9.92 -1.11
N ALA A 88 -9.64 -9.47 -0.34
CA ALA A 88 -10.64 -10.35 0.22
C ALA A 88 -11.46 -11.07 -0.87
N SER A 89 -11.87 -10.34 -1.91
CA SER A 89 -12.56 -10.91 -3.07
C SER A 89 -11.68 -11.92 -3.81
N GLU A 90 -10.40 -11.60 -4.00
CA GLU A 90 -9.46 -12.53 -4.65
C GLU A 90 -9.27 -13.80 -3.82
N MET A 91 -9.07 -13.68 -2.50
CA MET A 91 -8.93 -14.85 -1.61
C MET A 91 -10.16 -15.75 -1.63
N ALA A 92 -11.37 -15.17 -1.69
CA ALA A 92 -12.61 -15.94 -1.77
C ALA A 92 -12.78 -16.67 -3.11
N ALA A 93 -12.15 -16.20 -4.19
CA ALA A 93 -12.19 -16.86 -5.50
C ALA A 93 -11.20 -18.04 -5.64
N HIS A 94 -10.18 -18.12 -4.77
CA HIS A 94 -9.16 -19.19 -4.77
C HIS A 94 -9.29 -20.19 -3.60
N GLY A 95 -10.33 -20.06 -2.77
CA GLY A 95 -10.64 -20.98 -1.65
C GLY A 95 -11.84 -21.86 -1.96
#